data_AF-A0A0B8SZC9-F1
#
_entry.id   AF-A0A0B8SZC9-F1
#
_cell.length_a   1.000
_cell.length_b   1.000
_cell.length_c   1.000
_cell.angle_alpha   90.00
_cell.angle_beta   90.00
_cell.angle_gamma   90.00
#
_symmetry.space_group_name_H-M   'P 1'
#
loop_
_entity.id
_entity.type
_entity.pdbx_description
1 polymer ?
#
loop_
_entity_poly.entity_id
_entity_poly.type
_entity_poly.pdbx_seq_one_letter_code
_entity_poly.pdbx_strand_id
1 'polypeptide(L)'
;MMENRYHLFRQNTMRKIRIYRLCTILIVVTGKIAPAQTSYLLFDKDKLTGYTKEGVPYRSSYVDISSSKSMPKNLTIYNYLFKSETGNGVRLDNRTFYKGWKDSQSNLNRFPSDILISITPLTKTYFKMVDVSKEVKEGSISFDSNTDLLSWAVKDLYFAIYSPLGIFDHKEVVNTKRTDIRLVIKEANRYLLIDDETLTELYYLDNRPVSPVLKNMCSIVIGSENHGKAETLAKLRNSTGNSWDLYGKILKDTTIKMVSKDKKTIRIQRFWTNGYVIPFTSQTKNRGIKKEWFVKDGIGDFEFLWGIGVINGNFLDFFMEAKPNYSPDKSVVKMYKLNFKTKRINGVPFEKFLSNHYYQIL
;
A
#
# COMPACT_ATOMS: atom_id res chain seq x y z
N MET A 1 14.70 67.54 30.64
CA MET A 1 13.86 66.57 31.40
C MET A 1 12.88 65.78 30.49
N MET A 2 12.39 66.33 29.38
CA MET A 2 11.53 65.60 28.41
C MET A 2 12.27 64.52 27.60
N GLU A 3 13.52 64.73 27.20
CA GLU A 3 14.27 63.77 26.37
C GLU A 3 14.51 62.42 27.06
N ASN A 4 14.76 62.42 28.37
CA ASN A 4 14.95 61.18 29.14
C ASN A 4 13.67 60.34 29.22
N ARG A 5 12.49 60.99 29.28
CA ARG A 5 11.19 60.28 29.30
C ARG A 5 10.89 59.64 27.94
N TYR A 6 11.30 60.29 26.84
CA TYR A 6 11.12 59.77 25.49
C TYR A 6 12.01 58.55 25.21
N HIS A 7 13.26 58.55 25.70
CA HIS A 7 14.16 57.41 25.61
C HIS A 7 13.65 56.19 26.40
N LEU A 8 13.17 56.38 27.62
CA LEU A 8 12.57 55.33 28.45
C LEU A 8 11.30 54.74 27.82
N PHE A 9 10.44 55.58 27.24
CA PHE A 9 9.23 55.13 26.54
C PHE A 9 9.57 54.29 25.29
N ARG A 10 10.58 54.71 24.51
CA ARG A 10 11.02 54.00 23.30
C ARG A 10 11.68 52.66 23.63
N GLN A 11 12.49 52.60 24.69
CA GLN A 11 13.07 51.34 25.18
C GLN A 11 12.00 50.36 25.67
N ASN A 12 11.01 50.83 26.44
CA ASN A 12 9.92 49.98 26.92
C ASN A 12 9.03 49.47 25.78
N THR A 13 8.75 50.31 24.78
CA THR A 13 7.97 49.91 23.59
C THR A 13 8.73 48.87 22.76
N MET A 14 10.03 49.07 22.53
CA MET A 14 10.87 48.11 21.81
C MET A 14 11.02 46.78 22.56
N ARG A 15 11.08 46.80 23.89
CA ARG A 15 11.10 45.59 24.72
C ARG A 15 9.80 44.81 24.62
N LYS A 16 8.65 45.48 24.66
CA LYS A 16 7.33 44.86 24.46
C LYS A 16 7.19 44.22 23.07
N ILE A 17 7.64 44.90 22.01
CA ILE A 17 7.63 44.34 20.64
C ILE A 17 8.51 43.10 20.53
N ARG A 18 9.70 43.11 21.15
CA ARG A 18 10.60 41.93 21.18
C ARG A 18 9.97 40.76 21.93
N ILE A 19 9.34 41.01 23.08
CA ILE A 19 8.63 39.97 23.84
C ILE A 19 7.46 39.42 23.02
N TYR A 20 6.66 40.28 22.39
CA TYR A 20 5.54 39.85 21.56
C TYR A 20 6.01 38.97 20.40
N ARG A 21 7.06 39.39 19.66
CA ARG A 21 7.67 38.58 18.60
C ARG A 21 8.20 37.25 19.11
N LEU A 22 8.85 37.23 20.28
CA LEU A 22 9.35 36.00 20.89
C LEU A 22 8.19 35.05 21.23
N CYS A 23 7.10 35.56 21.82
CA CYS A 23 5.90 34.79 22.13
C CYS A 23 5.22 34.26 20.86
N THR A 24 5.12 35.06 19.79
CA THR A 24 4.56 34.59 18.51
C THR A 24 5.43 33.50 17.88
N ILE A 25 6.76 33.64 17.92
CA ILE A 25 7.69 32.62 17.44
C ILE A 25 7.54 31.34 18.28
N LEU A 26 7.46 31.46 19.60
CA LEU A 26 7.25 30.32 20.50
C LEU A 26 5.93 29.60 20.21
N ILE A 27 4.81 30.33 20.06
CA ILE A 27 3.50 29.74 19.73
C ILE A 27 3.53 29.05 18.35
N VAL A 28 4.20 29.66 17.35
CA VAL A 28 4.34 29.06 16.01
C VAL A 28 5.26 27.83 16.02
N VAL A 29 6.30 27.83 16.86
CA VAL A 29 7.23 26.70 16.99
C VAL A 29 6.60 25.56 17.79
N THR A 30 5.92 25.84 18.92
CA THR A 30 5.25 24.81 19.73
C THR A 30 3.97 24.30 19.09
N GLY A 31 3.22 25.15 18.39
CA GLY A 31 2.02 24.76 17.63
C GLY A 31 2.32 23.89 16.39
N LYS A 32 3.57 23.89 15.91
CA LYS A 32 4.05 23.01 14.83
C LYS A 32 4.65 21.69 15.32
N ILE A 33 4.80 21.51 16.64
CA ILE A 33 5.21 20.26 17.27
C ILE A 33 3.96 19.63 17.91
N ALA A 34 2.89 19.50 17.13
CA ALA A 34 1.94 18.43 17.40
C ALA A 34 2.67 17.14 16.99
N PRO A 35 2.94 16.20 17.90
CA PRO A 35 3.46 14.90 17.49
C PRO A 35 2.50 14.35 16.43
N ALA A 36 3.03 13.91 15.29
CA ALA A 36 2.23 13.34 14.23
C ALA A 36 1.30 12.28 14.86
N GLN A 37 -0.01 12.52 14.76
CA GLN A 37 -0.99 11.62 15.33
C GLN A 37 -0.78 10.24 14.71
N THR A 38 -0.44 9.25 15.53
CA THR A 38 -0.21 7.90 15.05
C THR A 38 -1.55 7.36 14.55
N SER A 39 -1.62 7.04 13.25
CA SER A 39 -2.80 6.45 12.62
C SER A 39 -2.86 4.97 13.02
N TYR A 40 -3.99 4.56 13.60
CA TYR A 40 -4.26 3.18 13.97
C TYR A 40 -5.40 2.63 13.14
N LEU A 41 -5.19 1.47 12.55
CA LEU A 41 -6.21 0.73 11.82
C LEU A 41 -6.67 -0.47 12.64
N LEU A 42 -7.98 -0.71 12.67
CA LEU A 42 -8.56 -1.92 13.27
C LEU A 42 -8.81 -2.99 12.19
N PHE A 43 -8.24 -4.17 12.39
CA PHE A 43 -8.63 -5.38 11.68
C PHE A 43 -9.44 -6.30 12.61
N ASP A 44 -10.75 -6.37 12.40
CA ASP A 44 -11.64 -7.23 13.18
C ASP A 44 -11.76 -8.62 12.55
N LYS A 45 -11.10 -9.62 13.14
CA LYS A 45 -11.18 -11.00 12.64
C LYS A 45 -12.55 -11.63 12.79
N ASP A 46 -13.40 -11.09 13.66
CA ASP A 46 -14.76 -11.57 13.88
C ASP A 46 -15.74 -10.96 12.86
N LYS A 47 -15.34 -9.87 12.18
CA LYS A 47 -16.18 -9.15 11.21
C LYS A 47 -15.40 -8.87 9.92
N LEU A 48 -15.42 -9.85 9.02
CA LEU A 48 -14.70 -9.81 7.74
C LEU A 48 -15.46 -9.14 6.59
N THR A 49 -16.67 -8.63 6.83
CA THR A 49 -17.46 -7.93 5.82
C THR A 49 -18.19 -6.76 6.45
N GLY A 50 -18.39 -5.69 5.68
CA GLY A 50 -19.18 -4.55 6.13
C GLY A 50 -19.36 -3.52 5.04
N TYR A 51 -19.75 -2.32 5.47
CA TYR A 51 -19.97 -1.16 4.62
C TYR A 51 -19.28 0.06 5.22
N THR A 52 -18.76 0.95 4.37
CA THR A 52 -18.35 2.29 4.80
C THR A 52 -19.57 3.13 5.17
N LYS A 53 -19.37 4.33 5.75
CA LYS A 53 -20.47 5.25 6.04
C LYS A 53 -21.24 5.68 4.78
N GLU A 54 -20.53 5.72 3.65
CA GLU A 54 -21.05 6.08 2.32
C GLU A 54 -21.77 4.91 1.63
N GLY A 55 -21.79 3.72 2.24
CA GLY A 55 -22.45 2.53 1.69
C GLY A 55 -21.57 1.67 0.78
N VAL A 56 -20.26 1.93 0.70
CA VAL A 56 -19.34 1.12 -0.10
C VAL A 56 -19.15 -0.25 0.58
N PRO A 57 -19.45 -1.38 -0.09
CA PRO A 57 -19.20 -2.70 0.48
C PRO A 57 -17.70 -2.97 0.56
N TYR A 58 -17.27 -3.56 1.68
CA TYR A 58 -15.91 -4.08 1.81
C TYR A 58 -15.89 -5.49 2.36
N ARG A 59 -14.82 -6.21 2.02
CA ARG A 59 -14.46 -7.49 2.60
C ARG A 59 -13.01 -7.43 3.08
N SER A 60 -12.77 -7.96 4.26
CA SER A 60 -11.43 -8.14 4.81
C SER A 60 -11.03 -9.62 4.75
N SER A 61 -9.75 -9.88 4.56
CA SER A 61 -9.19 -11.23 4.68
C SER A 61 -7.83 -11.19 5.36
N TYR A 62 -7.49 -12.24 6.08
CA TYR A 62 -6.15 -12.40 6.64
C TYR A 62 -5.54 -13.72 6.17
N VAL A 63 -4.28 -13.66 5.77
CA VAL A 63 -3.60 -14.77 5.10
C VAL A 63 -2.32 -15.10 5.84
N ASP A 64 -2.30 -16.26 6.49
CA ASP A 64 -1.12 -16.75 7.18
C ASP A 64 -0.17 -17.40 6.17
N ILE A 65 1.06 -16.93 6.13
CA ILE A 65 2.13 -17.46 5.28
C ILE A 65 3.28 -18.00 6.15
N SER A 66 3.97 -19.01 5.64
CA SER A 66 5.08 -19.66 6.35
C SER A 66 6.28 -19.84 5.42
N SER A 67 7.49 -19.60 5.94
CA SER A 67 8.74 -19.88 5.25
C SER A 67 9.08 -21.37 5.32
N SER A 68 9.70 -21.88 4.26
CA SER A 68 10.27 -23.24 4.24
C SER A 68 11.60 -23.37 5.00
N LYS A 69 12.20 -22.25 5.44
CA LYS A 69 13.47 -22.20 6.16
C LYS A 69 13.27 -21.81 7.64
N SER A 70 14.28 -22.06 8.47
CA SER A 70 14.27 -21.92 9.94
C SER A 70 13.94 -20.52 10.48
N MET A 71 13.93 -19.49 9.63
CA MET A 71 13.36 -18.15 9.87
C MET A 71 13.02 -17.50 8.52
N PRO A 72 12.07 -16.55 8.44
CA PRO A 72 11.30 -15.93 9.53
C PRO A 72 10.03 -16.74 9.90
N LYS A 73 9.53 -16.49 11.12
CA LYS A 73 8.28 -17.08 11.65
C LYS A 73 7.06 -16.68 10.80
N ASN A 74 5.96 -17.41 10.98
CA ASN A 74 4.66 -17.16 10.35
C ASN A 74 4.36 -15.65 10.27
N LEU A 75 4.00 -15.17 9.08
CA LEU A 75 3.54 -13.81 8.84
C LEU A 75 2.06 -13.86 8.48
N THR A 76 1.33 -12.79 8.74
CA THR A 76 -0.06 -12.64 8.31
C THR A 76 -0.17 -11.40 7.45
N ILE A 77 -0.71 -11.56 6.25
CA ILE A 77 -1.07 -10.46 5.35
C ILE A 77 -2.54 -10.11 5.62
N TYR A 78 -2.83 -8.84 5.84
CA TYR A 78 -4.18 -8.34 6.11
C TYR A 78 -4.66 -7.53 4.91
N ASN A 79 -5.74 -7.99 4.27
CA ASN A 79 -6.30 -7.37 3.08
C ASN A 79 -7.64 -6.70 3.40
N TYR A 80 -7.87 -5.53 2.83
CA TYR A 80 -9.16 -4.86 2.75
C TYR A 80 -9.52 -4.66 1.28
N LEU A 81 -10.62 -5.23 0.85
CA LEU A 81 -11.11 -5.18 -0.53
C LEU A 81 -12.42 -4.39 -0.57
N PHE A 82 -12.37 -3.18 -1.10
CA PHE A 82 -13.52 -2.32 -1.33
C PHE A 82 -14.07 -2.57 -2.74
N LYS A 83 -15.40 -2.69 -2.84
CA LYS A 83 -16.10 -3.03 -4.08
C LYS A 83 -16.63 -1.79 -4.76
N SER A 84 -16.32 -1.60 -6.04
CA SER A 84 -16.93 -0.51 -6.81
C SER A 84 -18.37 -0.84 -7.20
N GLU A 85 -19.23 0.18 -7.28
CA GLU A 85 -20.60 0.01 -7.78
C GLU A 85 -20.64 -0.42 -9.26
N THR A 86 -19.67 0.04 -10.06
CA THR A 86 -19.54 -0.34 -11.47
C THR A 86 -19.22 -1.82 -11.65
N GLY A 87 -18.77 -2.49 -10.59
CA GLY A 87 -18.33 -3.88 -10.61
C GLY A 87 -17.05 -4.10 -11.43
N ASN A 88 -16.45 -5.26 -11.24
CA ASN A 88 -15.32 -5.70 -12.07
C ASN A 88 -15.84 -6.28 -13.39
N GLY A 89 -15.48 -5.67 -14.52
CA GLY A 89 -15.75 -6.23 -15.84
C GLY A 89 -16.42 -5.28 -16.83
N VAL A 90 -16.94 -4.13 -16.38
CA VAL A 90 -17.39 -3.08 -17.30
C VAL A 90 -16.15 -2.43 -17.93
N ARG A 91 -15.99 -2.60 -19.24
CA ARG A 91 -14.92 -1.93 -19.98
C ARG A 91 -15.22 -0.44 -20.07
N LEU A 92 -14.70 0.33 -19.11
CA LEU A 92 -14.71 1.79 -19.18
C LEU A 92 -13.65 2.26 -20.18
N ASP A 93 -13.98 3.24 -21.00
CA ASP A 93 -12.99 3.98 -21.78
C ASP A 93 -12.13 4.86 -20.86
N ASN A 94 -11.00 5.36 -21.37
CA ASN A 94 -10.04 6.11 -20.56
C ASN A 94 -10.63 7.41 -19.97
N ARG A 95 -11.56 8.07 -20.67
CA ARG A 95 -12.20 9.31 -20.21
C ARG A 95 -13.15 9.01 -19.05
N THR A 96 -13.96 7.96 -19.18
CA THR A 96 -14.85 7.52 -18.10
C THR A 96 -14.07 7.02 -16.88
N PHE A 97 -12.98 6.29 -17.10
CA PHE A 97 -12.08 5.82 -16.04
C PHE A 97 -11.45 7.00 -15.28
N TYR A 98 -10.92 8.00 -15.99
CA TYR A 98 -10.40 9.23 -15.38
C TYR A 98 -11.47 10.00 -14.61
N LYS A 99 -12.66 10.17 -15.20
CA LYS A 99 -13.77 10.86 -14.54
C LYS A 99 -14.19 10.14 -13.26
N GLY A 100 -14.27 8.81 -13.27
CA GLY A 100 -14.58 8.01 -12.08
C GLY A 100 -13.59 8.27 -10.95
N TRP A 101 -12.29 8.22 -11.24
CA TRP A 101 -11.26 8.53 -10.24
C TRP A 101 -11.32 9.98 -9.73
N LYS A 102 -11.50 10.94 -10.64
CA LYS A 102 -11.62 12.36 -10.28
C LYS A 102 -12.84 12.61 -9.39
N ASP A 103 -14.00 12.09 -9.78
CA ASP A 103 -15.24 12.22 -9.01
C ASP A 103 -15.13 11.49 -7.66
N SER A 104 -14.37 10.40 -7.59
CA SER A 104 -14.18 9.65 -6.34
C SER A 104 -13.42 10.40 -5.26
N GLN A 105 -12.72 11.49 -5.60
CA GLN A 105 -12.10 12.38 -4.61
C GLN A 105 -13.13 13.07 -3.71
N SER A 106 -14.37 13.24 -4.16
CA SER A 106 -15.45 13.85 -3.38
C SER A 106 -16.64 12.92 -3.13
N ASN A 107 -16.73 11.80 -3.85
CA ASN A 107 -17.79 10.81 -3.69
C ASN A 107 -17.24 9.38 -3.79
N LEU A 108 -17.04 8.74 -2.64
CA LEU A 108 -16.45 7.40 -2.55
C LEU A 108 -17.29 6.29 -3.21
N ASN A 109 -18.52 6.53 -3.66
CA ASN A 109 -19.28 5.53 -4.44
C ASN A 109 -18.88 5.50 -5.92
N ARG A 110 -18.04 6.44 -6.39
CA ARG A 110 -17.73 6.62 -7.82
C ARG A 110 -16.39 6.09 -8.30
N PHE A 111 -15.57 5.48 -7.42
CA PHE A 111 -14.28 4.96 -7.88
C PHE A 111 -14.52 3.84 -8.92
N PRO A 112 -13.77 3.81 -10.03
CA PRO A 112 -14.16 3.06 -11.23
C PRO A 112 -13.82 1.56 -11.15
N SER A 113 -13.13 1.11 -10.10
CA SER A 113 -12.60 -0.25 -9.99
C SER A 113 -12.35 -0.63 -8.54
N ASP A 114 -12.52 -1.91 -8.18
CA ASP A 114 -12.24 -2.41 -6.84
C ASP A 114 -10.88 -1.94 -6.32
N ILE A 115 -10.84 -1.57 -5.04
CA ILE A 115 -9.63 -1.12 -4.36
C ILE A 115 -9.22 -2.18 -3.35
N LEU A 116 -7.96 -2.63 -3.45
CA LEU A 116 -7.33 -3.52 -2.49
C LEU A 116 -6.28 -2.75 -1.70
N ILE A 117 -6.37 -2.84 -0.38
CA ILE A 117 -5.35 -2.39 0.55
C ILE A 117 -4.78 -3.61 1.23
N SER A 118 -3.47 -3.82 1.11
CA SER A 118 -2.77 -4.95 1.73
C SER A 118 -1.80 -4.44 2.78
N ILE A 119 -1.85 -5.01 3.98
CA ILE A 119 -1.03 -4.61 5.12
C ILE A 119 -0.24 -5.83 5.57
N THR A 120 1.09 -5.71 5.52
CA THR A 120 2.02 -6.78 5.83
C THR A 120 2.99 -6.32 6.92
N PRO A 121 3.00 -6.96 8.10
CA PRO A 121 4.02 -6.70 9.11
C PRO A 121 5.43 -7.05 8.62
N LEU A 122 6.34 -6.09 8.71
CA LEU A 122 7.75 -6.23 8.36
C LEU A 122 8.52 -6.73 9.57
N THR A 123 8.94 -8.00 9.55
CA THR A 123 9.69 -8.59 10.68
C THR A 123 11.18 -8.29 10.60
N LYS A 124 11.77 -7.83 11.70
CA LYS A 124 13.23 -7.65 11.81
C LYS A 124 13.96 -8.87 12.37
N THR A 125 13.32 -9.68 13.22
CA THR A 125 13.85 -10.98 13.72
C THR A 125 12.78 -11.77 14.49
N TYR A 126 11.88 -11.09 15.20
CA TYR A 126 10.76 -11.66 15.95
C TYR A 126 9.50 -10.82 15.71
N PHE A 127 8.35 -11.46 15.56
CA PHE A 127 7.04 -10.80 15.45
C PHE A 127 6.53 -10.47 16.85
N LYS A 128 6.22 -9.19 17.13
CA LYS A 128 5.80 -8.72 18.45
C LYS A 128 4.35 -8.22 18.41
N MET A 129 3.52 -8.80 19.27
CA MET A 129 2.17 -8.34 19.54
C MET A 129 2.05 -7.88 20.98
N VAL A 130 1.38 -6.74 21.19
CA VAL A 130 1.12 -6.15 22.51
C VAL A 130 -0.40 -6.09 22.71
N ASP A 131 -0.89 -6.58 23.85
CA ASP A 131 -2.31 -6.42 24.19
C ASP A 131 -2.56 -4.95 24.58
N VAL A 132 -3.44 -4.30 23.83
CA VAL A 132 -3.82 -2.89 24.00
C VAL A 132 -5.32 -2.74 24.32
N SER A 133 -5.95 -3.80 24.83
CA SER A 133 -7.39 -3.82 25.09
C SER A 133 -7.83 -2.77 26.11
N LYS A 134 -6.95 -2.41 27.05
CA LYS A 134 -7.24 -1.40 28.08
C LYS A 134 -7.24 -0.01 27.44
N GLU A 135 -6.21 0.30 26.66
CA GLU A 135 -5.98 1.55 25.97
C GLU A 135 -7.12 1.88 24.99
N VAL A 136 -7.64 0.86 24.30
CA VAL A 136 -8.81 0.99 23.42
C VAL A 136 -10.08 1.27 24.21
N LYS A 137 -10.32 0.57 25.33
CA LYS A 137 -11.49 0.79 26.20
C LYS A 137 -11.49 2.17 26.85
N GLU A 138 -10.32 2.67 27.21
CA GLU A 138 -10.12 3.99 27.80
C GLU A 138 -10.14 5.12 26.75
N GLY A 139 -10.17 4.79 25.46
CA GLY A 139 -10.22 5.76 24.36
C GLY A 139 -8.88 6.41 24.01
N SER A 140 -7.77 5.94 24.58
CA SER A 140 -6.42 6.43 24.29
C SER A 140 -5.89 5.98 22.92
N ILE A 141 -6.42 4.87 22.40
CA ILE A 141 -6.22 4.44 21.00
C ILE A 141 -7.55 4.57 20.27
N SER A 142 -7.59 5.44 19.26
CA SER A 142 -8.70 5.61 18.34
C SER A 142 -8.34 5.04 16.96
N PHE A 143 -9.32 4.46 16.28
CA PHE A 143 -9.10 3.86 14.96
C PHE A 143 -9.63 4.75 13.84
N ASP A 144 -8.87 4.81 12.75
CA ASP A 144 -9.36 5.35 11.49
C ASP A 144 -10.50 4.46 10.97
N SER A 145 -11.55 5.09 10.44
CA SER A 145 -12.69 4.33 9.93
C SER A 145 -12.37 3.73 8.57
N ASN A 146 -13.13 2.70 8.14
CA ASN A 146 -13.01 2.17 6.78
C ASN A 146 -13.35 3.21 5.70
N THR A 147 -14.16 4.22 6.03
CA THR A 147 -14.39 5.40 5.17
C THR A 147 -13.10 6.20 4.99
N ASP A 148 -12.39 6.50 6.08
CA ASP A 148 -11.15 7.27 6.03
C ASP A 148 -10.06 6.50 5.27
N LEU A 149 -9.96 5.19 5.55
CA LEU A 149 -9.06 4.29 4.84
C LEU A 149 -9.31 4.30 3.32
N LEU A 150 -10.57 4.16 2.90
CA LEU A 150 -10.93 4.21 1.47
C LEU A 150 -10.64 5.58 0.86
N SER A 151 -10.96 6.66 1.58
CA SER A 151 -10.71 8.04 1.14
C SER A 151 -9.22 8.27 0.86
N TRP A 152 -8.34 7.83 1.77
CA TRP A 152 -6.90 7.89 1.57
C TRP A 152 -6.44 7.08 0.38
N ALA A 153 -6.93 5.84 0.26
CA ALA A 153 -6.57 4.97 -0.85
C ALA A 153 -6.98 5.57 -2.20
N VAL A 154 -8.20 6.11 -2.30
CA VAL A 154 -8.70 6.77 -3.52
C VAL A 154 -7.84 7.97 -3.92
N LYS A 155 -7.47 8.80 -2.94
CA LYS A 155 -6.59 9.96 -3.16
C LYS A 155 -5.20 9.54 -3.64
N ASP A 156 -4.56 8.63 -2.92
CA ASP A 156 -3.19 8.19 -3.21
C ASP A 156 -3.13 7.44 -4.55
N LEU A 157 -4.12 6.61 -4.87
CA LEU A 157 -4.22 5.91 -6.16
C LEU A 157 -4.44 6.90 -7.31
N TYR A 158 -5.31 7.90 -7.14
CA TYR A 158 -5.53 8.94 -8.15
C TYR A 158 -4.22 9.66 -8.49
N PHE A 159 -3.48 10.13 -7.49
CA PHE A 159 -2.19 10.79 -7.74
C PHE A 159 -1.15 9.83 -8.31
N ALA A 160 -1.11 8.58 -7.86
CA ALA A 160 -0.20 7.57 -8.41
C ALA A 160 -0.42 7.33 -9.91
N ILE A 161 -1.68 7.33 -10.36
CA ILE A 161 -2.04 7.11 -11.76
C ILE A 161 -1.70 8.35 -12.60
N TYR A 162 -2.06 9.54 -12.11
CA TYR A 162 -2.14 10.73 -12.96
C TYR A 162 -0.99 11.73 -12.79
N SER A 163 -0.28 11.74 -11.66
CA SER A 163 0.85 12.66 -11.48
C SER A 163 2.00 12.43 -12.47
N PRO A 164 2.34 11.18 -12.85
CA PRO A 164 3.31 10.93 -13.92
C PRO A 164 2.91 11.50 -15.29
N LEU A 165 1.62 11.80 -15.51
CA LEU A 165 1.13 12.38 -16.76
C LEU A 165 1.29 13.90 -16.81
N GLY A 166 1.72 14.54 -15.72
CA GLY A 166 1.94 16.00 -15.69
C GLY A 166 0.65 16.83 -15.78
N ILE A 167 -0.49 16.26 -15.42
CA ILE A 167 -1.80 16.94 -15.53
C ILE A 167 -2.14 17.85 -14.34
N PHE A 168 -1.30 17.88 -13.32
CA PHE A 168 -1.49 18.70 -12.11
C PHE A 168 -0.58 19.92 -12.13
N ASP A 169 -1.11 21.06 -11.70
CA ASP A 169 -0.38 22.33 -11.65
C ASP A 169 0.64 22.39 -10.50
N HIS A 170 0.60 21.41 -9.59
CA HIS A 170 1.51 21.31 -8.45
C HIS A 170 2.07 19.90 -8.28
N LYS A 171 3.14 19.83 -7.50
CA LYS A 171 3.82 18.57 -7.18
C LYS A 171 3.06 17.85 -6.06
N GLU A 172 2.35 16.79 -6.42
CA GLU A 172 1.70 15.88 -5.47
C GLU A 172 2.69 14.97 -4.72
N VAL A 173 2.24 14.42 -3.60
CA VAL A 173 2.95 13.34 -2.89
C VAL A 173 2.19 12.05 -3.17
N VAL A 174 2.89 11.00 -3.62
CA VAL A 174 2.29 9.70 -3.94
C VAL A 174 2.71 8.68 -2.89
N ASN A 175 1.72 8.18 -2.14
CA ASN A 175 1.93 7.26 -1.01
C ASN A 175 1.25 5.90 -1.23
N THR A 176 1.49 5.26 -2.38
CA THR A 176 0.95 3.91 -2.65
C THR A 176 1.55 2.82 -1.77
N LYS A 177 2.62 3.15 -1.04
CA LYS A 177 3.29 2.33 -0.02
C LYS A 177 3.56 3.19 1.21
N ARG A 178 3.19 2.69 2.39
CA ARG A 178 3.24 3.44 3.66
C ARG A 178 3.72 2.55 4.80
N THR A 179 4.42 3.14 5.78
CA THR A 179 4.83 2.46 7.02
C THR A 179 4.45 3.21 8.30
N ASP A 180 3.73 4.31 8.13
CA ASP A 180 3.29 5.21 9.19
C ASP A 180 1.95 4.78 9.83
N ILE A 181 1.28 3.77 9.27
CA ILE A 181 0.03 3.21 9.79
C ILE A 181 0.37 2.09 10.77
N ARG A 182 -0.27 2.06 11.95
CA ARG A 182 -0.17 0.97 12.92
C ARG A 182 -1.40 0.07 12.83
N LEU A 183 -1.20 -1.25 12.92
CA LEU A 183 -2.28 -2.22 12.81
C LEU A 183 -2.63 -2.83 14.17
N VAL A 184 -3.90 -2.75 14.56
CA VAL A 184 -4.46 -3.43 15.73
C VAL A 184 -5.42 -4.51 15.28
N ILE A 185 -5.22 -5.73 15.78
CA ILE A 185 -6.04 -6.90 15.49
C ILE A 185 -7.03 -7.11 16.61
N LYS A 186 -8.32 -7.15 16.29
CA LYS A 186 -9.35 -7.62 17.22
C LYS A 186 -9.60 -9.10 17.01
N GLU A 187 -9.47 -9.86 18.10
CA GLU A 187 -9.80 -11.28 18.18
C GLU A 187 -10.70 -11.50 19.39
N ALA A 188 -11.98 -11.80 19.15
CA ALA A 188 -13.00 -11.84 20.19
C ALA A 188 -13.00 -10.55 21.03
N ASN A 189 -12.67 -10.65 22.32
CA ASN A 189 -12.71 -9.55 23.28
C ASN A 189 -11.35 -8.87 23.52
N ARG A 190 -10.35 -9.16 22.68
CA ARG A 190 -8.98 -8.64 22.83
C ARG A 190 -8.56 -7.83 21.63
N TYR A 191 -7.75 -6.81 21.88
CA TYR A 191 -7.12 -5.94 20.89
C TYR A 191 -5.61 -6.11 20.98
N LEU A 192 -4.99 -6.52 19.89
CA LEU A 192 -3.56 -6.83 19.81
C LEU A 192 -2.89 -5.87 18.81
N LEU A 193 -2.06 -4.96 19.31
CA LEU A 193 -1.23 -4.10 18.47
C LEU A 193 -0.06 -4.91 17.90
N ILE A 194 0.11 -4.85 16.58
CA ILE A 194 1.34 -5.30 15.92
C ILE A 194 2.40 -4.23 16.17
N ASP A 195 3.35 -4.52 17.07
CA ASP A 195 4.45 -3.63 17.46
C ASP A 195 5.69 -3.84 16.56
N ASP A 196 5.41 -4.12 15.29
CA ASP A 196 6.36 -4.14 14.19
C ASP A 196 6.01 -2.99 13.23
N GLU A 197 6.95 -2.64 12.36
CA GLU A 197 6.63 -1.75 11.24
C GLU A 197 5.72 -2.51 10.26
N THR A 198 4.66 -1.90 9.77
CA THR A 198 3.74 -2.55 8.82
C THR A 198 3.81 -1.85 7.47
N LEU A 199 4.07 -2.61 6.42
CA LEU A 199 3.96 -2.13 5.05
C LEU A 199 2.49 -2.16 4.62
N THR A 200 1.92 -0.99 4.35
CA THR A 200 0.61 -0.83 3.75
C THR A 200 0.76 -0.50 2.26
N GLU A 201 0.11 -1.26 1.40
CA GLU A 201 0.17 -1.14 -0.06
C GLU A 201 -1.23 -0.93 -0.63
N LEU A 202 -1.33 -0.02 -1.61
CA LEU A 202 -2.58 0.40 -2.22
C LEU A 202 -2.64 -0.04 -3.68
N TYR A 203 -3.71 -0.74 -4.05
CA TYR A 203 -3.93 -1.24 -5.39
C TYR A 203 -5.34 -0.94 -5.87
N TYR A 204 -5.50 -0.68 -7.17
CA TYR A 204 -6.77 -0.90 -7.85
C TYR A 204 -6.71 -2.19 -8.67
N LEU A 205 -7.84 -2.87 -8.75
CA LEU A 205 -7.96 -4.14 -9.46
C LEU A 205 -8.62 -3.91 -10.81
N ASP A 206 -8.01 -4.43 -11.87
CA ASP A 206 -8.56 -4.35 -13.21
C ASP A 206 -8.61 -5.75 -13.84
N ASN A 207 -9.67 -6.01 -14.59
CA ASN A 207 -9.84 -7.27 -15.32
C ASN A 207 -9.79 -7.07 -16.85
N ARG A 208 -9.58 -5.84 -17.32
CA ARG A 208 -9.43 -5.54 -18.75
C ARG A 208 -8.08 -6.06 -19.27
N PRO A 209 -8.01 -6.49 -20.55
CA PRO A 209 -6.74 -6.67 -21.22
C PRO A 209 -6.13 -5.27 -21.45
N VAL A 210 -5.21 -4.89 -20.57
CA VAL A 210 -4.48 -3.61 -20.66
C VAL A 210 -3.08 -3.87 -21.18
N SER A 211 -2.70 -3.15 -22.23
CA SER A 211 -1.34 -3.19 -22.76
C SER A 211 -0.33 -2.87 -21.64
N PRO A 212 0.82 -3.56 -21.56
CA PRO A 212 1.85 -3.31 -20.56
C PRO A 212 2.27 -1.85 -20.44
N VAL A 213 2.24 -1.11 -21.56
CA VAL A 213 2.60 0.31 -21.58
C VAL A 213 1.62 1.20 -20.77
N LEU A 214 0.38 0.75 -20.58
CA LEU A 214 -0.67 1.46 -19.85
C LEU A 214 -0.84 0.99 -18.39
N LYS A 215 -0.07 -0.02 -17.95
CA LYS A 215 -0.03 -0.46 -16.55
C LYS A 215 0.81 0.50 -15.71
N ASN A 216 0.57 0.53 -14.40
CA ASN A 216 1.29 1.39 -13.46
C ASN A 216 1.67 0.63 -12.17
N MET A 217 2.23 1.34 -11.21
CA MET A 217 2.74 0.80 -9.95
C MET A 217 1.66 0.38 -8.94
N CYS A 218 0.39 0.72 -9.20
CA CYS A 218 -0.73 0.43 -8.30
C CYS A 218 -1.86 -0.37 -8.98
N SER A 219 -1.61 -0.91 -10.18
CA SER A 219 -2.60 -1.66 -10.97
C SER A 219 -2.37 -3.17 -10.92
N ILE A 220 -3.29 -3.93 -10.32
CA ILE A 220 -3.31 -5.40 -10.45
C ILE A 220 -4.26 -5.76 -11.60
N VAL A 221 -3.69 -6.01 -12.78
CA VAL A 221 -4.47 -6.27 -14.01
C VAL A 221 -4.52 -7.78 -14.30
N ILE A 222 -5.57 -8.45 -13.86
CA ILE A 222 -5.72 -9.90 -13.91
C ILE A 222 -5.94 -10.42 -15.34
N GLY A 223 -6.70 -9.66 -16.13
CA GLY A 223 -6.99 -9.95 -17.53
C GLY A 223 -5.82 -9.70 -18.48
N SER A 224 -4.69 -9.19 -17.99
CA SER A 224 -3.52 -8.92 -18.83
C SER A 224 -2.83 -10.20 -19.31
N GLU A 225 -1.93 -10.13 -20.29
CA GLU A 225 -1.12 -11.28 -20.70
C GLU A 225 -0.02 -11.59 -19.69
N ASN A 226 0.53 -12.80 -19.76
CA ASN A 226 1.70 -13.18 -18.98
C ASN A 226 2.96 -12.54 -19.59
N HIS A 227 3.68 -11.77 -18.79
CA HIS A 227 5.00 -11.23 -19.06
C HIS A 227 5.99 -11.91 -18.13
N GLY A 228 6.55 -13.02 -18.60
CA GLY A 228 7.48 -13.84 -17.82
C GLY A 228 8.64 -12.99 -17.30
N LYS A 229 8.84 -12.98 -15.98
CA LYS A 229 9.86 -12.17 -15.31
C LYS A 229 11.26 -12.51 -15.81
N ALA A 230 11.58 -13.80 -15.89
CA ALA A 230 12.89 -14.29 -16.31
C ALA A 230 13.21 -13.91 -17.78
N GLU A 231 12.24 -14.06 -18.67
CA GLU A 231 12.38 -13.70 -20.09
C GLU A 231 12.57 -12.19 -20.26
N THR A 232 11.76 -11.40 -19.55
CA THR A 232 11.85 -9.94 -19.56
C THR A 232 13.25 -9.51 -19.12
N LEU A 233 13.73 -9.99 -17.97
CA LEU A 233 15.05 -9.67 -17.42
C LEU A 233 16.20 -10.13 -18.33
N ALA A 234 16.07 -11.27 -19.02
CA ALA A 234 17.08 -11.76 -19.96
C ALA A 234 17.20 -10.83 -21.18
N LYS A 235 16.07 -10.35 -21.73
CA LYS A 235 16.06 -9.38 -22.83
C LYS A 235 16.65 -8.02 -22.45
N LEU A 236 16.49 -7.57 -21.20
CA LEU A 236 17.11 -6.33 -20.69
C LEU A 236 18.64 -6.35 -20.74
N ARG A 237 19.23 -7.52 -20.51
CA ARG A 237 20.69 -7.70 -20.51
C ARG A 237 21.29 -7.65 -21.92
N ASN A 238 20.47 -7.87 -22.95
CA ASN A 238 20.87 -7.96 -24.34
C ASN A 238 20.44 -6.69 -25.12
N SER A 239 21.03 -5.54 -24.74
CA SER A 239 21.32 -4.33 -25.54
C SER A 239 20.27 -3.66 -26.47
N THR A 240 19.00 -4.05 -26.51
CA THR A 240 18.02 -3.43 -27.45
C THR A 240 17.17 -2.28 -26.87
N GLY A 241 17.36 -1.89 -25.61
CA GLY A 241 16.85 -0.61 -25.10
C GLY A 241 15.33 -0.43 -24.97
N ASN A 242 14.49 -1.42 -25.30
CA ASN A 242 13.03 -1.29 -25.33
C ASN A 242 12.31 -1.48 -23.98
N SER A 243 13.01 -1.33 -22.85
CA SER A 243 12.48 -1.71 -21.53
C SER A 243 12.18 -0.58 -20.58
N TRP A 244 12.59 0.64 -20.93
CA TRP A 244 12.28 1.83 -20.14
C TRP A 244 10.77 2.00 -19.95
N ASP A 245 9.99 1.60 -20.95
CA ASP A 245 8.52 1.69 -20.96
C ASP A 245 7.84 0.76 -19.95
N LEU A 246 8.57 -0.21 -19.36
CA LEU A 246 8.00 -1.13 -18.38
C LEU A 246 8.39 -0.81 -16.93
N TYR A 247 9.16 0.26 -16.70
CA TYR A 247 9.67 0.61 -15.39
C TYR A 247 8.55 1.03 -14.42
N GLY A 248 8.62 0.55 -13.18
CA GLY A 248 7.67 0.88 -12.12
C GLY A 248 6.28 0.23 -12.30
N LYS A 249 6.18 -0.89 -13.01
CA LYS A 249 4.88 -1.52 -13.32
C LYS A 249 4.72 -2.87 -12.65
N ILE A 250 3.49 -3.17 -12.23
CA ILE A 250 3.09 -4.50 -11.80
C ILE A 250 2.71 -5.32 -13.05
N LEU A 251 3.45 -6.41 -13.29
CA LEU A 251 3.31 -7.28 -14.44
C LEU A 251 2.91 -8.68 -14.00
N LYS A 252 1.99 -9.31 -14.73
CA LYS A 252 1.61 -10.69 -14.46
C LYS A 252 2.70 -11.61 -14.99
N ASP A 253 3.33 -12.40 -14.13
CA ASP A 253 4.32 -13.41 -14.52
C ASP A 253 3.63 -14.65 -15.08
N THR A 254 2.70 -15.23 -14.30
CA THR A 254 2.05 -16.48 -14.64
C THR A 254 0.67 -16.62 -13.99
N THR A 255 -0.07 -17.65 -14.37
CA THR A 255 -1.34 -18.05 -13.74
C THR A 255 -1.26 -19.52 -13.35
N ILE A 256 -1.31 -19.79 -12.06
CA ILE A 256 -1.39 -21.14 -11.49
C ILE A 256 -2.87 -21.55 -11.55
N LYS A 257 -3.14 -22.68 -12.18
CA LYS A 257 -4.48 -23.26 -12.24
C LYS A 257 -4.55 -24.41 -11.27
N MET A 258 -5.44 -24.31 -10.29
CA MET A 258 -5.78 -25.41 -9.38
C MET A 258 -7.19 -25.88 -9.71
N VAL A 259 -7.40 -27.20 -9.69
CA VAL A 259 -8.73 -27.77 -9.89
C VAL A 259 -9.30 -28.07 -8.51
N SER A 260 -10.44 -27.48 -8.16
CA SER A 260 -11.14 -27.78 -6.91
C SER A 260 -11.72 -29.19 -6.95
N LYS A 261 -12.15 -29.71 -5.79
CA LYS A 261 -12.86 -31.01 -5.71
C LYS A 261 -14.10 -31.06 -6.63
N ASP A 262 -14.76 -29.91 -6.83
CA ASP A 262 -15.93 -29.76 -7.70
C ASP A 262 -15.58 -29.50 -9.18
N LYS A 263 -14.34 -29.80 -9.60
CA LYS A 263 -13.82 -29.58 -10.97
C LYS A 263 -13.82 -28.12 -11.44
N LYS A 264 -14.06 -27.15 -10.55
CA LYS A 264 -13.96 -25.74 -10.91
C LYS A 264 -12.49 -25.30 -10.90
N THR A 265 -12.09 -24.52 -11.90
CA THR A 265 -10.71 -24.00 -11.98
C THR A 265 -10.57 -22.76 -11.11
N ILE A 266 -9.67 -22.82 -10.15
CA ILE A 266 -9.20 -21.70 -9.35
C ILE A 266 -7.93 -21.15 -10.00
N ARG A 267 -7.86 -19.84 -10.16
CA ARG A 267 -6.71 -19.16 -10.77
C ARG A 267 -6.04 -18.32 -9.72
N ILE A 268 -4.78 -18.64 -9.42
CA ILE A 268 -3.89 -17.80 -8.63
C ILE A 268 -2.95 -17.12 -9.60
N GLN A 269 -2.99 -15.79 -9.68
CA GLN A 269 -2.12 -15.03 -10.55
C GLN A 269 -0.86 -14.64 -9.78
N ARG A 270 0.29 -14.83 -10.42
CA ARG A 270 1.56 -14.43 -9.88
C ARG A 270 1.99 -13.15 -10.59
N PHE A 271 2.30 -12.12 -9.81
CA PHE A 271 2.71 -10.82 -10.29
C PHE A 271 4.11 -10.49 -9.80
N TRP A 272 4.77 -9.57 -10.49
CA TRP A 272 6.06 -9.03 -10.13
C TRP A 272 6.10 -7.55 -10.51
N THR A 273 6.88 -6.76 -9.78
CA THR A 273 7.12 -5.37 -10.18
C THR A 273 8.42 -5.24 -10.93
N ASN A 274 8.35 -4.55 -12.06
CA ASN A 274 9.53 -4.23 -12.82
C ASN A 274 10.18 -2.95 -12.31
N GLY A 275 10.97 -3.06 -11.23
CA GLY A 275 11.71 -1.95 -10.62
C GLY A 275 13.21 -1.91 -10.96
N TYR A 276 13.69 -2.68 -11.95
CA TYR A 276 15.14 -2.88 -12.11
C TYR A 276 15.85 -1.56 -12.50
N VAL A 277 16.57 -0.98 -11.54
CA VAL A 277 17.64 -0.03 -11.82
C VAL A 277 18.73 -0.80 -12.54
N ILE A 278 18.92 -0.53 -13.84
CA ILE A 278 20.15 -0.94 -14.51
C ILE A 278 21.30 -0.22 -13.77
N PRO A 279 22.28 -0.94 -13.21
CA PRO A 279 23.31 -0.40 -12.32
C PRO A 279 24.28 0.62 -12.96
N PHE A 280 24.02 1.04 -14.21
CA PHE A 280 24.84 2.01 -14.95
C PHE A 280 24.21 3.41 -15.08
N THR A 281 23.05 3.67 -14.46
CA THR A 281 22.30 4.94 -14.60
C THR A 281 22.73 6.05 -13.63
N SER A 282 24.03 6.17 -13.37
CA SER A 282 24.61 7.39 -12.81
C SER A 282 24.70 8.55 -13.83
N GLN A 283 24.35 8.36 -15.11
CA GLN A 283 24.65 9.35 -16.15
C GLN A 283 23.55 9.84 -17.08
N THR A 284 22.29 9.41 -16.98
CA THR A 284 21.22 9.99 -17.82
C THR A 284 20.24 10.81 -17.00
N LYS A 285 20.28 12.13 -17.25
CA LYS A 285 19.26 13.10 -16.84
C LYS A 285 17.92 12.69 -17.45
N ASN A 286 17.08 12.01 -16.67
CA ASN A 286 15.66 11.86 -16.96
C ASN A 286 15.03 13.26 -17.02
N ARG A 287 14.96 13.84 -18.23
CA ARG A 287 14.30 15.12 -18.48
C ARG A 287 12.79 14.93 -18.32
N GLY A 288 12.26 15.35 -17.17
CA GLY A 288 10.83 15.59 -16.98
C GLY A 288 10.18 14.82 -15.83
N ILE A 289 10.57 13.57 -15.58
CA ILE A 289 9.95 12.75 -14.52
C ILE A 289 10.94 12.51 -13.38
N LYS A 290 10.64 13.08 -12.21
CA LYS A 290 11.55 13.05 -11.05
C LYS A 290 11.62 11.61 -10.49
N LYS A 291 12.84 11.13 -10.21
CA LYS A 291 13.10 9.77 -9.69
C LYS A 291 12.36 9.43 -8.38
N GLU A 292 11.97 10.45 -7.61
CA GLU A 292 11.26 10.33 -6.33
C GLU A 292 9.82 9.80 -6.42
N TRP A 293 9.19 9.88 -7.60
CA TRP A 293 7.83 9.36 -7.84
C TRP A 293 7.84 7.89 -8.21
N PHE A 294 9.03 7.36 -8.45
CA PHE A 294 9.20 6.00 -8.85
C PHE A 294 9.81 5.21 -7.73
N VAL A 295 9.26 4.02 -7.59
CA VAL A 295 9.81 2.99 -6.76
C VAL A 295 11.24 2.70 -7.24
N LYS A 296 12.24 2.93 -6.37
CA LYS A 296 13.67 2.75 -6.67
C LYS A 296 14.01 1.26 -6.85
N ASP A 297 13.23 0.39 -6.21
CA ASP A 297 13.16 -1.07 -6.35
C ASP A 297 11.74 -1.48 -5.88
N GLY A 298 11.01 -2.33 -6.63
CA GLY A 298 9.54 -2.48 -6.84
C GLY A 298 8.53 -2.86 -5.70
N ILE A 299 7.64 -3.81 -5.98
CA ILE A 299 6.98 -4.75 -5.05
C ILE A 299 7.52 -6.09 -5.53
N GLY A 300 8.07 -6.90 -4.62
CA GLY A 300 8.59 -8.19 -5.04
C GLY A 300 7.49 -9.11 -5.57
N ASP A 301 7.89 -10.34 -5.93
CA ASP A 301 6.95 -11.30 -6.49
C ASP A 301 5.80 -11.55 -5.50
N PHE A 302 4.56 -11.55 -5.97
CA PHE A 302 3.40 -11.85 -5.12
C PHE A 302 2.38 -12.72 -5.83
N GLU A 303 1.61 -13.48 -5.04
CA GLU A 303 0.46 -14.24 -5.51
C GLU A 303 -0.81 -13.54 -5.08
N PHE A 304 -1.69 -13.37 -6.06
CA PHE A 304 -2.98 -12.74 -5.91
C PHE A 304 -4.08 -13.77 -6.17
N LEU A 305 -5.11 -13.75 -5.32
CA LEU A 305 -6.31 -14.55 -5.45
C LEU A 305 -7.53 -13.62 -5.48
N TRP A 306 -8.32 -13.72 -6.55
CA TRP A 306 -9.48 -12.86 -6.78
C TRP A 306 -10.51 -12.94 -5.64
N GLY A 307 -11.06 -11.79 -5.25
CA GLY A 307 -12.01 -11.71 -4.14
C GLY A 307 -11.40 -11.84 -2.74
N ILE A 308 -10.09 -12.16 -2.64
CA ILE A 308 -9.34 -12.27 -1.38
C ILE A 308 -8.27 -11.17 -1.26
N GLY A 309 -7.44 -11.00 -2.28
CA GLY A 309 -6.31 -10.07 -2.29
C GLY A 309 -4.96 -10.76 -2.44
N VAL A 310 -3.92 -10.20 -1.82
CA VAL A 310 -2.57 -10.79 -1.81
C VAL A 310 -2.56 -11.96 -0.83
N ILE A 311 -2.17 -13.15 -1.31
CA ILE A 311 -2.15 -14.38 -0.51
C ILE A 311 -0.75 -14.92 -0.22
N ASN A 312 0.24 -14.37 -0.91
CA ASN A 312 1.65 -14.68 -0.74
C ASN A 312 2.48 -13.55 -1.33
N GLY A 313 3.67 -13.33 -0.81
CA GLY A 313 4.55 -12.31 -1.33
C GLY A 313 5.96 -12.48 -0.83
N ASN A 314 6.91 -12.19 -1.70
CA ASN A 314 8.21 -11.74 -1.29
C ASN A 314 8.14 -10.21 -1.27
N PHE A 315 7.91 -9.63 -0.10
CA PHE A 315 7.79 -8.18 0.06
C PHE A 315 9.14 -7.49 0.15
N LEU A 316 10.18 -8.09 -0.45
CA LEU A 316 11.36 -7.36 -0.89
C LEU A 316 10.87 -6.34 -1.88
N ASP A 317 10.70 -5.09 -1.46
CA ASP A 317 11.16 -3.97 -2.27
C ASP A 317 11.12 -2.64 -1.50
N PHE A 318 11.98 -1.73 -1.94
CA PHE A 318 12.72 -0.79 -1.12
C PHE A 318 11.98 0.55 -1.05
N PHE A 319 11.65 0.99 0.16
CA PHE A 319 11.57 2.43 0.40
C PHE A 319 12.96 3.03 0.14
N MET A 320 13.03 4.24 -0.43
CA MET A 320 14.31 4.95 -0.57
C MET A 320 15.08 5.10 0.77
N GLU A 321 14.39 4.92 1.90
CA GLU A 321 14.90 5.04 3.28
C GLU A 321 14.71 3.77 4.15
N ALA A 322 14.24 2.64 3.59
CA ALA A 322 14.02 1.42 4.39
C ALA A 322 15.35 0.80 4.85
N LYS A 323 15.43 0.42 6.13
CA LYS A 323 16.64 -0.16 6.72
C LYS A 323 16.95 -1.54 6.08
N PRO A 324 18.22 -1.83 5.73
CA PRO A 324 18.61 -3.06 5.01
C PRO A 324 18.28 -4.40 5.68
N ASN A 325 17.83 -4.40 6.93
CA ASN A 325 17.63 -5.58 7.78
C ASN A 325 16.16 -6.02 7.92
N TYR A 326 15.22 -5.42 7.19
CA TYR A 326 13.80 -5.79 7.20
C TYR A 326 13.46 -7.05 6.42
N SER A 327 14.44 -7.74 5.81
CA SER A 327 14.20 -9.00 5.13
C SER A 327 15.35 -10.00 5.34
N PRO A 328 15.06 -11.20 5.89
CA PRO A 328 16.00 -12.32 5.91
C PRO A 328 16.29 -12.91 4.51
N ASP A 329 15.60 -12.48 3.44
CA ASP A 329 15.74 -13.06 2.10
C ASP A 329 16.97 -12.54 1.32
N LYS A 330 17.48 -11.34 1.64
CA LYS A 330 18.61 -10.72 0.92
C LYS A 330 19.90 -11.55 1.02
N SER A 331 20.12 -12.23 2.15
CA SER A 331 21.31 -13.08 2.35
C SER A 331 21.16 -14.48 1.74
N VAL A 332 19.95 -14.88 1.34
CA VAL A 332 19.63 -16.28 1.02
C VAL A 332 19.19 -16.50 -0.42
N VAL A 333 18.65 -15.48 -1.09
CA VAL A 333 17.98 -15.64 -2.39
C VAL A 333 18.73 -14.91 -3.49
N LYS A 334 19.63 -15.64 -4.17
CA LYS A 334 20.23 -15.18 -5.45
C LYS A 334 19.24 -15.26 -6.64
N MET A 335 18.04 -15.80 -6.45
CA MET A 335 17.05 -15.98 -7.52
C MET A 335 15.63 -15.73 -7.00
N TYR A 336 15.11 -14.53 -7.22
CA TYR A 336 13.71 -14.14 -7.54
C TYR A 336 12.56 -15.19 -7.39
N LYS A 337 12.51 -15.96 -6.30
CA LYS A 337 11.48 -16.98 -6.03
C LYS A 337 10.74 -16.62 -4.75
N LEU A 338 9.45 -16.89 -4.74
CA LEU A 338 8.62 -16.83 -3.53
C LEU A 338 9.13 -17.88 -2.53
N ASN A 339 9.56 -17.42 -1.35
CA ASN A 339 10.06 -18.29 -0.28
C ASN A 339 8.97 -18.76 0.69
N PHE A 340 7.84 -18.08 0.67
CA PHE A 340 6.71 -18.31 1.54
C PHE A 340 5.67 -19.19 0.86
N LYS A 341 4.93 -19.93 1.67
CA LYS A 341 3.75 -20.70 1.27
C LYS A 341 2.54 -20.23 2.06
N THR A 342 1.42 -20.06 1.39
CA THR A 342 0.12 -19.80 2.01
C THR A 342 -0.31 -21.00 2.84
N LYS A 343 -0.49 -20.79 4.16
CA LYS A 343 -0.88 -21.83 5.12
C LYS A 343 -2.38 -21.81 5.36
N ARG A 344 -2.94 -20.62 5.62
CA ARG A 344 -4.36 -20.43 5.94
C ARG A 344 -4.89 -19.12 5.35
N ILE A 345 -6.17 -19.10 5.03
CA ILE A 345 -6.93 -17.89 4.72
C ILE A 345 -8.11 -17.85 5.68
N ASN A 346 -8.28 -16.73 6.39
CA ASN A 346 -9.32 -16.54 7.40
C ASN A 346 -9.35 -17.69 8.43
N GLY A 347 -8.17 -18.17 8.85
CA GLY A 347 -8.01 -19.26 9.82
C GLY A 347 -8.24 -20.67 9.24
N VAL A 348 -8.75 -20.80 8.01
CA VAL A 348 -8.99 -22.08 7.34
C VAL A 348 -7.73 -22.52 6.58
N PRO A 349 -7.28 -23.79 6.71
CA PRO A 349 -6.17 -24.33 5.92
C PRO A 349 -6.35 -24.07 4.42
N PHE A 350 -5.28 -23.64 3.74
CA PHE A 350 -5.33 -23.13 2.37
C PHE A 350 -6.03 -24.08 1.40
N GLU A 351 -5.66 -25.37 1.40
CA GLU A 351 -6.29 -26.38 0.52
C GLU A 351 -7.80 -26.53 0.78
N LYS A 352 -8.21 -26.53 2.06
CA LYS A 352 -9.62 -26.61 2.46
C LYS A 352 -10.38 -25.34 2.10
N PHE A 353 -9.73 -24.18 2.21
CA PHE A 353 -10.31 -22.90 1.82
C PHE A 353 -10.64 -22.89 0.33
N LEU A 354 -9.67 -23.30 -0.50
CA LEU A 354 -9.84 -23.38 -1.95
C LEU A 354 -10.96 -24.37 -2.34
N SER A 355 -11.07 -25.52 -1.67
CA SER A 355 -12.06 -26.53 -2.02
C SER A 355 -13.48 -26.17 -1.57
N ASN A 356 -13.66 -25.49 -0.44
CA ASN A 356 -14.98 -25.40 0.22
C ASN A 356 -15.52 -23.97 0.39
N HIS A 357 -14.65 -22.95 0.42
CA HIS A 357 -15.03 -21.60 0.84
C HIS A 357 -14.86 -20.56 -0.26
N TYR A 358 -13.92 -20.79 -1.19
CA TYR A 358 -13.59 -19.81 -2.22
C TYR A 358 -14.79 -19.39 -3.09
N TYR A 359 -15.66 -20.33 -3.47
CA TYR A 359 -16.83 -20.03 -4.29
C TYR A 359 -17.99 -19.34 -3.55
N GLN A 360 -17.97 -19.30 -2.22
CA GLN A 360 -18.95 -18.54 -1.43
C GLN A 360 -18.56 -17.05 -1.34
N ILE A 361 -17.33 -16.74 -1.73
CA ILE A 361 -16.71 -15.42 -1.65
C ILE A 361 -16.81 -14.70 -3.00
N LEU A 362 -16.73 -15.44 -4.11
CA LEU A 362 -17.02 -14.92 -5.45
C LEU A 362 -18.50 -14.54 -5.56
#